data_AF-A0A5B7GDG2-F1
#
_entry.id   AF-A0A5B7GDG2-F1
#
_cell.length_a   1.000
_cell.length_b   1.000
_cell.length_c   1.000
_cell.angle_alpha   90.00
_cell.angle_beta   90.00
_cell.angle_gamma   90.00
#
_symmetry.space_group_name_H-M   'P 1'
#
loop_
_entity.id
_entity.type
_entity.pdbx_description
1 polymer ?
#
loop_
_entity_poly.entity_id
_entity_poly.type
_entity_poly.pdbx_seq_one_letter_code
_entity_poly.pdbx_strand_id
1 'polypeptide(L)'
;MHSEEKNEFWSALVEKAYAKLHGSYEALKGGTTCEAMEDFTGGVSEIYDLTKAPPNLFNIMLKAYQRGSLMGCSIDPDPNVVEARCDNGLVRGHAYSITRVKYCDIQTPRVSGKIPLVRIRNPWGNEAEWVGPWSDKSQEWQFIPPEEKQEMGLTFEHDGEFWMSFKDFLTNFTMLEMTNLNPDSLEDEDITGSVQHKWEMSVFEGAWIRGSSSGGCRNFLDTFWHNPQYRITLTEVDDDDDDNKCTVIVALMQKNRRSQRKLGLECLTIGFAIYHVSQDFCICGRNSCIGQPELLPIYNSLSLSLSLSLSLSLSLSLSLSLSLSLSLRENDEDVGFGQVDERVSDSRGRG
;
A
#
# COMPACT_ATOMS: atom_id res chain seq x y z
N MET A 1 2.32 -26.30 -1.61
CA MET A 1 2.65 -25.96 -0.21
C MET A 1 2.55 -27.20 0.67
N HIS A 2 3.41 -27.39 1.67
CA HIS A 2 3.30 -28.49 2.65
C HIS A 2 3.86 -28.04 4.02
N SER A 3 3.34 -28.62 5.10
CA SER A 3 3.93 -28.45 6.44
C SER A 3 5.14 -29.38 6.60
N GLU A 4 6.08 -28.99 7.47
CA GLU A 4 7.13 -29.91 7.95
C GLU A 4 6.55 -30.99 8.87
N GLU A 5 5.45 -30.68 9.56
CA GLU A 5 4.73 -31.61 10.41
C GLU A 5 3.94 -32.62 9.56
N LYS A 6 4.30 -33.90 9.66
CA LYS A 6 3.76 -34.96 8.79
C LYS A 6 2.26 -35.18 8.89
N ASN A 7 1.64 -34.75 9.99
CA ASN A 7 0.21 -34.92 10.26
C ASN A 7 -0.60 -33.63 10.05
N GLU A 8 0.02 -32.57 9.53
CA GLU A 8 -0.61 -31.29 9.29
C GLU A 8 -0.88 -31.09 7.79
N PHE A 9 -2.15 -31.17 7.40
CA PHE A 9 -2.55 -31.17 5.99
C PHE A 9 -3.37 -29.94 5.56
N TRP A 10 -3.70 -29.04 6.50
CA TRP A 10 -4.63 -27.95 6.24
C TRP A 10 -4.11 -27.02 5.13
N SER A 11 -2.81 -26.68 5.14
CA SER A 11 -2.20 -25.77 4.17
C SER A 11 -2.26 -26.34 2.74
N ALA A 12 -1.97 -27.63 2.58
CA ALA A 12 -2.08 -28.34 1.30
C ALA A 12 -3.54 -28.41 0.80
N LEU A 13 -4.50 -28.59 1.71
CA LEU A 13 -5.93 -28.62 1.38
C LEU A 13 -6.46 -27.23 1.00
N VAL A 14 -6.02 -26.17 1.68
CA VAL A 14 -6.35 -24.78 1.34
C VAL A 14 -5.81 -24.44 -0.05
N GLU A 15 -4.54 -24.74 -0.34
CA GLU A 15 -3.95 -24.53 -1.66
C GLU A 15 -4.74 -25.29 -2.75
N LYS A 16 -5.16 -26.53 -2.47
CA LYS A 16 -6.00 -27.32 -3.39
C LYS A 16 -7.37 -26.69 -3.62
N ALA A 17 -8.02 -26.19 -2.57
CA ALA A 17 -9.30 -25.51 -2.68
C ALA A 17 -9.18 -24.22 -3.51
N TYR A 18 -8.12 -23.45 -3.28
CA TYR A 18 -7.80 -22.24 -4.02
C TYR A 18 -7.49 -22.52 -5.50
N ALA A 19 -6.69 -23.55 -5.78
CA ALA A 19 -6.43 -24.03 -7.14
C ALA A 19 -7.72 -24.48 -7.85
N LYS A 20 -8.66 -25.12 -7.12
CA LYS A 20 -9.96 -25.52 -7.66
C LYS A 20 -10.82 -24.31 -8.02
N LEU A 21 -10.84 -23.27 -7.19
CA LEU A 21 -11.57 -22.02 -7.44
C LEU A 21 -11.06 -21.33 -8.71
N HIS A 22 -9.74 -21.23 -8.86
CA HIS A 22 -9.10 -20.63 -10.04
C HIS A 22 -8.99 -21.59 -11.24
N GLY A 23 -9.38 -22.86 -11.05
CA GLY A 23 -9.60 -23.87 -12.09
C GLY A 23 -8.42 -24.78 -12.42
N SER A 24 -7.22 -24.55 -11.88
CA SER A 24 -6.08 -25.47 -11.87
C SER A 24 -4.94 -24.92 -10.98
N TYR A 25 -3.98 -25.77 -10.59
CA TYR A 25 -2.75 -25.31 -9.94
C TYR A 25 -1.89 -24.41 -10.84
N GLU A 26 -1.91 -24.65 -12.16
CA GLU A 26 -1.19 -23.82 -13.12
C GLU A 26 -1.73 -22.39 -13.17
N ALA A 27 -3.04 -22.21 -12.96
CA ALA A 27 -3.67 -20.90 -12.91
C ALA A 27 -3.21 -20.04 -11.70
N LEU A 28 -2.58 -20.66 -10.69
CA LEU A 28 -2.01 -19.95 -9.55
C LEU A 28 -0.61 -19.39 -9.84
N LYS A 29 0.05 -19.81 -10.92
CA LYS A 29 1.38 -19.29 -11.27
C LYS A 29 1.29 -17.81 -11.66
N GLY A 30 2.18 -17.00 -11.08
CA GLY A 30 2.26 -15.56 -11.34
C GLY A 30 1.18 -14.72 -10.65
N GLY A 31 0.56 -15.24 -9.58
CA GLY A 31 -0.20 -14.40 -8.64
C GLY A 31 0.71 -13.60 -7.73
N THR A 32 0.20 -12.51 -7.16
CA THR A 32 0.89 -11.73 -6.12
C THR A 32 0.41 -12.16 -4.73
N THR A 33 1.21 -11.92 -3.69
CA THR A 33 0.81 -12.20 -2.31
C THR A 33 -0.40 -11.37 -1.92
N CYS A 34 -0.48 -10.11 -2.38
CA CYS A 34 -1.63 -9.23 -2.14
C CYS A 34 -2.95 -9.83 -2.65
N GLU A 35 -2.98 -10.38 -3.87
CA GLU A 35 -4.20 -11.02 -4.38
C GLU A 35 -4.65 -12.18 -3.47
N ALA A 36 -3.69 -12.97 -2.98
CA ALA A 36 -4.00 -14.06 -2.05
C ALA A 36 -4.49 -13.53 -0.69
N MET A 37 -3.89 -12.44 -0.19
CA MET A 37 -4.32 -11.79 1.06
C MET A 37 -5.73 -11.24 0.94
N GLU A 38 -6.07 -10.57 -0.16
CA GLU A 38 -7.43 -10.09 -0.44
C GLU A 38 -8.42 -11.25 -0.51
N ASP A 39 -8.10 -12.33 -1.22
CA ASP A 39 -8.98 -13.50 -1.34
C ASP A 39 -9.17 -14.25 -0.01
N PHE A 40 -8.17 -14.27 0.88
CA PHE A 40 -8.24 -14.98 2.16
C PHE A 40 -8.82 -14.15 3.31
N THR A 41 -8.67 -12.82 3.26
CA THR A 41 -9.07 -11.94 4.36
C THR A 41 -10.30 -11.08 4.03
N GLY A 42 -10.58 -10.89 2.73
CA GLY A 42 -11.58 -9.92 2.27
C GLY A 42 -11.14 -8.46 2.46
N GLY A 43 -9.89 -8.22 2.90
CA GLY A 43 -9.30 -6.90 3.12
C GLY A 43 -8.87 -6.21 1.82
N VAL A 44 -8.23 -5.05 1.99
CA VAL A 44 -7.71 -4.22 0.90
C VAL A 44 -6.19 -4.17 0.98
N SER A 45 -5.50 -4.54 -0.10
CA SER A 45 -4.04 -4.54 -0.13
C SER A 45 -3.43 -3.30 -0.79
N GLU A 46 -2.29 -2.86 -0.26
CA GLU A 46 -1.42 -1.80 -0.76
C GLU A 46 0.00 -2.35 -0.95
N ILE A 47 0.73 -1.82 -1.94
CA ILE A 47 2.10 -2.28 -2.26
C ILE A 47 3.04 -1.09 -2.34
N TYR A 48 4.07 -1.04 -1.51
CA TYR A 48 5.06 0.03 -1.47
C TYR A 48 6.39 -0.45 -2.05
N ASP A 49 6.85 0.23 -3.10
CA ASP A 49 8.25 0.14 -3.57
C ASP A 49 9.15 0.88 -2.58
N LEU A 50 9.94 0.14 -1.81
CA LEU A 50 10.77 0.68 -0.75
C LEU A 50 11.93 1.54 -1.28
N THR A 51 12.31 1.38 -2.56
CA THR A 51 13.31 2.25 -3.20
C THR A 51 12.80 3.68 -3.41
N LYS A 52 11.47 3.85 -3.37
CA LYS A 52 10.78 5.14 -3.52
C LYS A 52 9.82 5.38 -2.35
N ALA A 53 10.19 4.87 -1.18
CA ALA A 53 9.36 4.98 0.02
C ALA A 53 9.00 6.44 0.36
N PRO A 54 7.74 6.71 0.75
CA PRO A 54 7.37 8.01 1.28
C PRO A 54 8.04 8.26 2.65
N PRO A 55 8.19 9.53 3.07
CA PRO A 55 9.03 9.87 4.21
C PRO A 55 8.33 9.51 5.52
N ASN A 56 6.99 9.51 5.51
CA ASN A 56 6.09 9.10 6.55
C ASN A 56 5.77 7.59 6.51
N LEU A 57 6.47 6.77 5.70
CA LEU A 57 6.16 5.34 5.57
C LEU A 57 6.15 4.61 6.91
N PHE A 58 7.07 4.94 7.82
CA PHE A 58 7.08 4.34 9.15
C PHE A 58 5.79 4.63 9.93
N ASN A 59 5.27 5.86 9.84
CA ASN A 59 4.01 6.24 10.49
C ASN A 59 2.82 5.51 9.86
N ILE A 60 2.82 5.34 8.53
CA ILE A 60 1.81 4.52 7.83
C ILE A 60 1.85 3.08 8.35
N MET A 61 3.04 2.46 8.42
CA MET A 61 3.22 1.11 8.96
C MET A 61 2.79 0.99 10.42
N LEU A 62 3.10 1.99 11.26
CA LEU A 62 2.71 2.02 12.66
C LEU A 62 1.18 2.10 12.81
N LYS A 63 0.54 3.02 12.07
CA LYS A 63 -0.92 3.18 12.04
C LYS A 63 -1.61 1.90 11.53
N ALA A 64 -1.03 1.21 10.56
CA ALA A 64 -1.52 -0.05 10.04
C ALA A 64 -1.38 -1.19 11.06
N TYR A 65 -0.21 -1.30 11.72
CA TYR A 65 0.01 -2.25 12.81
C TYR A 65 -1.00 -2.06 13.95
N GLN A 66 -1.22 -0.82 14.38
CA GLN A 66 -2.22 -0.46 15.40
C GLN A 66 -3.67 -0.75 14.97
N ARG A 67 -3.92 -0.97 13.67
CA ARG A 67 -5.23 -1.36 13.13
C ARG A 67 -5.34 -2.85 12.83
N GLY A 68 -4.32 -3.64 13.19
CA GLY A 68 -4.27 -5.07 12.94
C GLY A 68 -4.05 -5.43 11.47
N SER A 69 -3.59 -4.50 10.64
CA SER A 69 -3.27 -4.79 9.23
C SER A 69 -2.15 -5.81 9.13
N LEU A 70 -2.28 -6.75 8.19
CA LEU A 70 -1.25 -7.75 7.91
C LEU A 70 -0.18 -7.13 7.01
N MET A 71 1.09 -7.34 7.34
CA MET A 71 2.20 -6.80 6.57
C MET A 71 3.19 -7.88 6.18
N GLY A 72 3.62 -7.84 4.92
CA GLY A 72 4.66 -8.68 4.36
C GLY A 72 5.74 -7.83 3.69
N CYS A 73 6.93 -8.37 3.54
CA CYS A 73 7.99 -7.74 2.78
C CYS A 73 8.82 -8.77 2.02
N SER A 74 9.48 -8.32 0.97
CA SER A 74 10.35 -9.17 0.17
C SER A 74 11.54 -8.41 -0.38
N ILE A 75 12.53 -9.17 -0.80
CA ILE A 75 13.71 -8.69 -1.52
C ILE A 75 13.65 -9.25 -2.93
N ASP A 76 13.92 -8.41 -3.93
CA ASP A 76 13.86 -8.83 -5.33
C ASP A 76 14.74 -10.07 -5.58
N PRO A 77 14.23 -11.06 -6.33
CA PRO A 77 14.93 -12.30 -6.58
C PRO A 77 16.20 -12.08 -7.40
N ASP A 78 17.21 -12.90 -7.18
CA ASP A 78 18.30 -13.02 -8.14
C ASP A 78 17.78 -13.77 -9.39
N PRO A 79 18.03 -13.29 -10.62
CA PRO A 79 17.56 -13.94 -11.84
C PRO A 79 18.05 -15.38 -12.02
N ASN A 80 19.17 -15.73 -11.39
CA ASN A 80 19.88 -17.00 -11.61
C ASN A 80 19.79 -17.94 -10.42
N VAL A 81 19.40 -17.44 -9.24
CA VAL A 81 19.41 -18.21 -8.00
C VAL A 81 18.07 -18.06 -7.30
N VAL A 82 17.34 -19.17 -7.23
CA VAL A 82 16.13 -19.27 -6.39
C VAL A 82 16.56 -19.15 -4.93
N GLU A 83 15.93 -18.25 -4.19
CA GLU A 83 16.13 -18.11 -2.75
C GLU A 83 17.60 -17.86 -2.36
N ALA A 84 18.22 -16.89 -3.03
CA ALA A 84 19.63 -16.56 -2.82
C ALA A 84 19.87 -16.00 -1.41
N ARG A 85 20.73 -16.66 -0.63
CA ARG A 85 21.15 -16.19 0.70
C ARG A 85 22.16 -15.07 0.56
N CYS A 86 21.91 -13.97 1.27
CA CYS A 86 22.80 -12.84 1.41
C CYS A 86 23.76 -13.03 2.59
N ASP A 87 24.91 -12.35 2.56
CA ASP A 87 25.91 -12.39 3.63
C ASP A 87 25.40 -11.84 4.98
N ASN A 88 24.32 -11.04 4.93
CA ASN A 88 23.65 -10.47 6.10
C ASN A 88 22.55 -11.38 6.69
N GLY A 89 22.42 -12.62 6.17
CA GLY A 89 21.47 -13.63 6.64
C GLY A 89 20.09 -13.58 5.97
N LEU A 90 19.77 -12.54 5.20
CA LEU A 90 18.50 -12.42 4.49
C LEU A 90 18.47 -13.27 3.22
N VAL A 91 17.27 -13.57 2.72
CA VAL A 91 17.03 -14.43 1.55
C VAL A 91 16.29 -13.63 0.48
N ARG A 92 16.83 -13.61 -0.75
CA ARG A 92 16.22 -12.93 -1.90
C ARG A 92 15.16 -13.79 -2.57
N GLY A 93 14.12 -13.18 -3.12
CA GLY A 93 13.03 -13.91 -3.76
C GLY A 93 12.17 -14.68 -2.76
N HIS A 94 12.22 -14.30 -1.47
CA HIS A 94 11.51 -14.91 -0.37
C HIS A 94 10.60 -13.90 0.33
N ALA A 95 9.47 -14.36 0.83
CA ALA A 95 8.51 -13.53 1.55
C ALA A 95 8.75 -13.60 3.06
N TYR A 96 8.77 -12.44 3.68
CA TYR A 96 8.88 -12.25 5.13
C TYR A 96 7.60 -11.61 5.66
N SER A 97 7.29 -11.84 6.93
CA SER A 97 6.15 -11.21 7.61
C SER A 97 6.64 -10.13 8.56
N ILE A 98 5.99 -8.98 8.60
CA ILE A 98 6.26 -7.94 9.60
C ILE A 98 5.30 -8.16 10.77
N THR A 99 5.85 -8.51 11.93
CA THR A 99 5.06 -8.91 13.10
C THR A 99 5.00 -7.84 14.18
N ARG A 100 5.83 -6.79 14.10
CA ARG A 100 5.75 -5.63 14.99
C ARG A 100 6.38 -4.38 14.37
N VAL A 101 5.77 -3.23 14.63
CA VAL A 101 6.31 -1.90 14.27
C VAL A 101 6.24 -1.02 15.51
N LYS A 102 7.37 -0.50 15.99
CA LYS A 102 7.41 0.26 17.25
C LYS A 102 8.55 1.27 17.30
N TYR A 103 8.27 2.45 17.87
CA TYR A 103 9.30 3.35 18.36
C TYR A 103 9.79 2.86 19.73
N CYS A 104 11.09 2.64 19.85
CA CYS A 104 11.71 2.23 21.12
C CYS A 104 12.54 3.37 21.69
N ASP A 105 12.42 3.62 22.99
CA ASP A 105 13.26 4.60 23.67
C ASP A 105 14.69 4.06 23.80
N ILE A 106 15.66 4.85 23.31
CA ILE A 106 17.08 4.51 23.35
C ILE A 106 17.83 5.49 24.25
N GLN A 107 18.68 4.94 25.13
CA GLN A 107 19.53 5.69 26.03
C GLN A 107 20.99 5.31 25.79
N THR A 108 21.71 6.16 25.04
CA THR A 108 23.15 6.04 24.89
C THR A 108 23.85 7.06 25.80
N PRO A 109 25.15 6.88 26.12
CA PRO A 109 25.89 7.85 26.93
C PRO A 109 25.94 9.28 26.35
N ARG A 110 25.58 9.47 25.07
CA ARG A 110 25.66 10.76 24.36
C ARG A 110 24.32 11.30 23.88
N VAL A 111 23.33 10.44 23.67
CA VAL A 111 22.05 10.78 23.04
C VAL A 111 20.94 9.94 23.67
N SER A 112 19.82 10.60 23.99
CA SER A 112 18.54 9.95 24.30
C SER A 112 17.51 10.33 23.25
N GLY A 113 16.60 9.42 22.93
CA GLY A 113 15.57 9.64 21.92
C GLY A 113 14.79 8.37 21.61
N LYS A 114 14.06 8.38 20.49
CA LYS A 114 13.31 7.22 19.99
C LYS A 114 13.94 6.70 18.70
N ILE A 115 14.03 5.39 18.56
CA ILE A 115 14.46 4.72 17.34
C ILE A 115 13.31 3.89 16.74
N PRO A 116 13.02 4.05 15.43
CA PRO A 116 12.03 3.23 14.74
C PRO A 116 12.59 1.82 14.49
N LEU A 117 11.97 0.80 15.08
CA LEU A 117 12.31 -0.61 14.91
C LEU A 117 11.16 -1.38 14.28
N VAL A 118 11.52 -2.39 13.50
CA VAL A 118 10.59 -3.33 12.85
C VAL A 118 11.00 -4.75 13.21
N ARG A 119 10.03 -5.56 13.64
CA ARG A 119 10.21 -7.00 13.85
C ARG A 119 9.71 -7.75 12.63
N ILE A 120 10.56 -8.62 12.10
CA ILE A 120 10.35 -9.36 10.86
C ILE A 120 10.51 -10.83 11.17
N ARG A 121 9.67 -11.67 10.57
CA ARG A 121 9.70 -13.12 10.70
C ARG A 121 9.95 -13.78 9.36
N ASN A 122 10.94 -14.67 9.34
CA ASN A 122 11.12 -15.64 8.27
C ASN A 122 10.15 -16.83 8.47
N PRO A 123 9.18 -17.08 7.57
CA PRO A 123 8.21 -18.15 7.74
C PRO A 123 8.79 -19.56 7.83
N TRP A 124 10.02 -19.78 7.35
CA TRP A 124 10.66 -21.09 7.46
C TRP A 124 11.14 -21.42 8.88
N GLY A 125 11.24 -20.43 9.76
CA GLY A 125 11.70 -20.63 11.14
C GLY A 125 13.07 -21.31 11.24
N ASN A 126 13.91 -21.16 10.20
CA ASN A 126 15.27 -21.71 10.17
C ASN A 126 16.30 -20.64 10.56
N GLU A 127 17.54 -21.07 10.80
CA GLU A 127 18.67 -20.23 11.27
C GLU A 127 19.07 -19.06 10.34
N ALA A 128 18.35 -18.81 9.24
CA ALA A 128 18.58 -17.67 8.34
C ALA A 128 17.96 -16.38 8.92
N GLU A 129 18.58 -15.88 9.98
CA GLU A 129 18.21 -14.64 10.67
C GLU A 129 19.15 -13.50 10.26
N TRP A 130 18.65 -12.27 10.42
CA TRP A 130 19.45 -11.05 10.27
C TRP A 130 20.63 -11.05 11.24
N VAL A 131 21.85 -10.81 10.74
CA VAL A 131 23.07 -10.76 11.57
C VAL A 131 23.60 -9.34 11.82
N GLY A 132 22.88 -8.32 11.38
CA GLY A 132 23.28 -6.92 11.53
C GLY A 132 22.87 -6.29 12.87
N PRO A 133 22.87 -4.94 12.96
CA PRO A 133 22.39 -4.21 14.13
C PRO A 133 20.95 -4.60 14.50
N TRP A 134 20.68 -4.71 15.80
CA TRP A 134 19.41 -5.16 16.38
C TRP A 134 19.05 -6.63 16.14
N SER A 135 19.95 -7.43 15.56
CA SER A 135 19.86 -8.89 15.60
C SER A 135 19.84 -9.42 17.03
N ASP A 136 19.48 -10.69 17.20
CA ASP A 136 19.34 -11.33 18.52
C ASP A 136 20.62 -11.26 19.38
N LYS A 137 21.79 -11.28 18.74
CA LYS A 137 23.10 -11.23 19.42
C LYS A 137 23.73 -9.83 19.43
N SER A 138 22.98 -8.82 18.99
CA SER A 138 23.43 -7.44 18.86
C SER A 138 23.68 -6.79 20.23
N GLN A 139 24.79 -6.08 20.37
CA GLN A 139 25.11 -5.36 21.62
C GLN A 139 24.24 -4.11 21.80
N GLU A 140 23.63 -3.63 20.72
CA GLU A 140 22.77 -2.45 20.65
C GLU A 140 21.58 -2.56 21.60
N TRP A 141 21.12 -3.78 21.88
CA TRP A 141 20.11 -4.05 22.90
C TRP A 141 20.50 -3.52 24.29
N GLN A 142 21.78 -3.35 24.62
CA GLN A 142 22.20 -2.80 25.92
C GLN A 142 21.70 -1.36 26.15
N PHE A 143 21.36 -0.63 25.08
CA PHE A 143 20.90 0.76 25.13
C PHE A 143 19.38 0.90 25.25
N ILE A 144 18.63 -0.21 25.23
CA ILE A 144 17.18 -0.22 25.45
C ILE A 144 16.90 -0.57 26.93
N PRO A 145 16.07 0.20 27.64
CA PRO A 145 15.70 -0.08 29.02
C PRO A 145 15.09 -1.48 29.22
N PRO A 146 15.30 -2.15 30.37
CA PRO A 146 14.75 -3.48 30.62
C PRO A 146 13.21 -3.56 30.54
N GLU A 147 12.51 -2.52 30.98
CA GLU A 147 11.04 -2.44 30.92
C GLU A 147 10.53 -2.46 29.47
N GLU A 148 11.18 -1.68 28.60
CA GLU A 148 10.89 -1.63 27.16
C GLU A 148 11.12 -3.01 26.51
N LYS A 149 12.22 -3.69 26.87
CA LYS A 149 12.52 -5.05 26.36
C LYS A 149 11.45 -6.06 26.74
N GLN A 150 10.93 -5.97 27.96
CA GLN A 150 9.87 -6.84 28.43
C GLN A 150 8.57 -6.57 27.66
N GLU A 151 8.22 -5.31 27.42
CA GLU A 151 7.05 -4.92 26.63
C GLU A 151 7.18 -5.33 25.15
N MET A 152 8.40 -5.26 24.61
CA MET A 152 8.72 -5.76 23.27
C MET A 152 8.54 -7.29 23.15
N GLY A 153 8.49 -8.00 24.28
CA GLY A 153 8.41 -9.45 24.30
C GLY A 153 9.61 -10.09 23.61
N LEU A 154 10.82 -9.54 23.83
CA LEU A 154 12.04 -10.05 23.20
C LEU A 154 12.29 -11.50 23.61
N THR A 155 12.08 -12.40 22.65
CA THR A 155 12.46 -13.81 22.70
C THR A 155 13.67 -13.98 21.78
N PHE A 156 14.82 -14.35 22.36
CA PHE A 156 16.01 -14.70 21.59
C PHE A 156 15.97 -16.20 21.28
N GLU A 157 14.99 -16.58 20.48
CA GLU A 157 14.74 -17.96 20.07
C GLU A 157 15.09 -18.13 18.58
N HIS A 158 15.49 -19.33 18.19
CA HIS A 158 15.77 -19.64 16.79
C HIS A 158 14.47 -19.97 16.04
N ASP A 159 13.55 -19.01 15.98
CA ASP A 159 12.22 -19.13 15.38
C ASP A 159 12.08 -18.35 14.07
N GLY A 160 13.19 -17.74 13.61
CA GLY A 160 13.26 -16.92 12.41
C GLY A 160 12.70 -15.50 12.60
N GLU A 161 12.28 -15.09 13.81
CA GLU A 161 12.00 -13.70 14.13
C GLU A 161 13.29 -12.92 14.42
N PHE A 162 13.37 -11.69 13.95
CA PHE A 162 14.46 -10.78 14.26
C PHE A 162 13.98 -9.33 14.21
N TRP A 163 14.71 -8.45 14.88
CA TRP A 163 14.51 -7.01 14.78
C TRP A 163 15.55 -6.36 13.88
N MET A 164 15.15 -5.25 13.27
CA MET A 164 16.07 -4.35 12.58
C MET A 164 15.60 -2.90 12.69
N SER A 165 16.53 -1.97 12.46
CA SER A 165 16.17 -0.56 12.35
C SER A 165 15.36 -0.32 11.08
N PHE A 166 14.43 0.64 11.11
CA PHE A 166 13.67 1.00 9.91
C PHE A 166 14.58 1.48 8.76
N LYS A 167 15.73 2.08 9.09
CA LYS A 167 16.74 2.46 8.10
C LYS A 167 17.34 1.24 7.40
N ASP A 168 17.67 0.20 8.15
CA ASP A 168 18.20 -1.05 7.58
C ASP A 168 17.10 -1.76 6.78
N PHE A 169 15.85 -1.71 7.25
CA PHE A 169 14.71 -2.23 6.50
C PHE A 169 14.61 -1.63 5.10
N LEU A 170 14.61 -0.29 4.99
CA LEU A 170 14.59 0.41 3.70
C LEU A 170 15.80 0.12 2.81
N THR A 171 16.95 -0.22 3.42
CA THR A 171 18.18 -0.48 2.67
C THR A 171 18.23 -1.90 2.12
N ASN A 172 17.60 -2.86 2.81
CA ASN A 172 17.72 -4.29 2.50
C ASN A 172 16.51 -4.87 1.78
N PHE A 173 15.29 -4.35 2.03
CA PHE A 173 14.06 -4.82 1.40
C PHE A 173 13.67 -3.94 0.22
N THR A 174 13.02 -4.54 -0.79
CA THR A 174 12.59 -3.85 -2.01
C THR A 174 11.09 -3.60 -2.04
N MET A 175 10.30 -4.47 -1.44
CA MET A 175 8.84 -4.42 -1.46
C MET A 175 8.26 -4.54 -0.05
N LEU A 176 7.24 -3.72 0.23
CA LEU A 176 6.34 -3.87 1.37
C LEU A 176 4.92 -4.08 0.85
N GLU A 177 4.25 -5.09 1.37
CA GLU A 177 2.85 -5.41 1.10
C GLU A 177 2.07 -5.23 2.39
N MET A 178 0.96 -4.52 2.33
CA MET A 178 0.12 -4.23 3.49
C MET A 178 -1.33 -4.56 3.17
N THR A 179 -2.01 -5.31 4.02
CA THR A 179 -3.42 -5.67 3.84
C THR A 179 -4.24 -5.16 5.02
N ASN A 180 -5.06 -4.17 4.74
CA ASN A 180 -5.97 -3.57 5.71
C ASN A 180 -7.23 -4.43 5.81
N LEU A 181 -7.49 -4.94 7.01
CA LEU A 181 -8.57 -5.88 7.26
C LEU A 181 -9.91 -5.16 7.41
N ASN A 182 -10.98 -5.90 7.19
CA ASN A 182 -12.33 -5.40 7.38
C ASN A 182 -12.58 -5.22 8.89
N PRO A 183 -13.42 -4.26 9.30
CA PRO A 183 -13.78 -4.11 10.70
C PRO A 183 -14.35 -5.38 11.35
N ASP A 184 -14.99 -6.24 10.55
CA ASP A 184 -15.55 -7.52 10.99
C ASP A 184 -14.52 -8.66 11.07
N SER A 185 -13.29 -8.46 10.57
CA SER A 185 -12.25 -9.48 10.53
C SER A 185 -11.58 -9.72 11.90
N LEU A 186 -11.71 -8.78 12.84
CA LEU A 186 -11.10 -8.83 14.18
C LEU A 186 -12.19 -8.79 15.25
N GLU A 187 -12.21 -9.80 16.12
CA GLU A 187 -13.13 -9.85 17.26
C GLU A 187 -12.74 -8.80 18.31
N ASP A 188 -13.68 -8.37 19.15
CA ASP A 188 -13.38 -7.34 20.16
C ASP A 188 -12.36 -7.80 21.22
N GLU A 189 -12.20 -9.12 21.38
CA GLU A 189 -11.16 -9.73 22.23
C GLU A 189 -9.75 -9.62 21.61
N ASP A 190 -9.66 -9.56 20.27
CA ASP A 190 -8.40 -9.30 19.54
C ASP A 190 -7.94 -7.84 19.67
N ILE A 191 -8.81 -6.94 20.15
CA ILE A 191 -8.51 -5.52 20.48
C ILE A 191 -7.79 -5.41 21.83
N THR A 192 -7.10 -6.47 22.26
CA THR A 192 -6.28 -6.44 23.48
C THR A 192 -4.79 -6.35 23.12
N GLY A 193 -4.16 -5.26 23.54
CA GLY A 193 -2.71 -5.03 23.43
C GLY A 193 -2.25 -4.29 22.17
N SER A 194 -2.26 -4.95 21.00
CA SER A 194 -1.63 -4.44 19.77
C SER A 194 -2.58 -3.72 18.80
N VAL A 195 -3.87 -4.07 18.77
CA VAL A 195 -4.88 -3.42 17.93
C VAL A 195 -5.61 -2.36 18.76
N GLN A 196 -5.54 -1.11 18.33
CA GLN A 196 -6.05 0.07 19.02
C GLN A 196 -7.23 0.71 18.27
N HIS A 197 -7.35 0.47 16.95
CA HIS A 197 -8.36 1.08 16.09
C HIS A 197 -8.88 0.10 15.04
N LYS A 198 -10.09 0.33 14.51
CA LYS A 198 -10.66 -0.42 13.37
C LYS A 198 -10.82 0.49 12.15
N TRP A 199 -10.73 -0.10 10.96
CA TRP A 199 -11.05 0.58 9.71
C TRP A 199 -12.57 0.72 9.54
N GLU A 200 -13.04 1.84 9.02
CA GLU A 200 -14.39 1.94 8.49
C GLU A 200 -14.39 1.52 7.01
N MET A 201 -15.38 0.71 6.61
CA MET A 201 -15.47 0.17 5.26
C MET A 201 -16.83 0.46 4.62
N SER A 202 -16.80 0.91 3.36
CA SER A 202 -17.96 1.01 2.48
C SER A 202 -17.65 0.33 1.15
N VAL A 203 -18.51 -0.60 0.73
CA VAL A 203 -18.34 -1.38 -0.51
C VAL A 203 -19.47 -1.05 -1.49
N PHE A 204 -19.10 -0.75 -2.73
CA PHE A 204 -20.04 -0.49 -3.82
C PHE A 204 -19.82 -1.48 -4.96
N GLU A 205 -20.91 -2.05 -5.46
CA GLU A 205 -20.87 -2.91 -6.64
C GLU A 205 -21.45 -2.20 -7.87
N GLY A 206 -20.77 -2.34 -9.00
CA GLY A 206 -21.19 -1.73 -10.26
C GLY A 206 -20.72 -2.50 -11.49
N ALA A 207 -21.10 -2.01 -12.66
CA ALA A 207 -20.72 -2.59 -13.94
C ALA A 207 -20.55 -1.53 -15.03
N TRP A 208 -19.58 -1.76 -15.93
CA TRP A 208 -19.43 -1.00 -17.16
C TRP A 208 -20.13 -1.72 -18.32
N ILE A 209 -21.25 -1.16 -18.77
CA ILE A 209 -22.09 -1.71 -19.82
C ILE A 209 -21.86 -0.94 -21.11
N ARG A 210 -21.53 -1.65 -22.19
CA ARG A 210 -21.29 -1.07 -23.51
C ARG A 210 -22.51 -0.26 -23.97
N GLY A 211 -22.26 1.00 -24.37
CA GLY A 211 -23.30 1.91 -24.87
C GLY A 211 -24.17 2.54 -23.77
N SER A 212 -23.83 2.32 -22.50
CA SER A 212 -24.51 2.95 -21.36
C SER A 212 -23.50 3.54 -20.38
N SER A 213 -22.85 2.72 -19.56
CA SER A 213 -21.96 3.18 -18.48
C SER A 213 -20.47 3.04 -18.77
N SER A 214 -20.08 2.50 -19.94
CA SER A 214 -18.67 2.33 -20.34
C SER A 214 -18.06 3.62 -20.89
N GLY A 215 -17.84 4.62 -20.04
CA GLY A 215 -17.44 5.97 -20.44
C GLY A 215 -15.96 6.15 -20.82
N GLY A 216 -15.10 5.18 -20.53
CA GLY A 216 -13.65 5.28 -20.74
C GLY A 216 -12.94 6.10 -19.67
N CYS A 217 -11.66 6.43 -19.87
CA CYS A 217 -10.86 7.25 -18.95
C CYS A 217 -10.94 8.75 -19.30
N ARG A 218 -10.19 9.59 -18.56
CA ARG A 218 -10.21 11.07 -18.71
C ARG A 218 -9.78 11.58 -20.09
N ASN A 219 -9.18 10.73 -20.92
CA ASN A 219 -8.84 11.02 -22.31
C ASN A 219 -10.08 11.04 -23.23
N PHE A 220 -11.22 10.51 -22.78
CA PHE A 220 -12.48 10.41 -23.54
C PHE A 220 -13.57 11.27 -22.87
N LEU A 221 -13.38 12.58 -22.85
CA LEU A 221 -14.23 13.51 -22.10
C LEU A 221 -15.71 13.45 -22.44
N ASP A 222 -16.05 13.24 -23.72
CA ASP A 222 -17.43 13.18 -24.20
C ASP A 222 -18.23 12.02 -23.59
N THR A 223 -17.54 10.95 -23.22
CA THR A 223 -18.14 9.74 -22.66
C THR A 223 -17.81 9.52 -21.19
N PHE A 224 -16.74 10.13 -20.66
CA PHE A 224 -16.22 9.89 -19.31
C PHE A 224 -17.26 10.05 -18.20
N TRP A 225 -18.14 11.04 -18.32
CA TRP A 225 -19.18 11.33 -17.33
C TRP A 225 -20.27 10.24 -17.23
N HIS A 226 -20.36 9.33 -18.20
CA HIS A 226 -21.29 8.20 -18.16
C HIS A 226 -20.84 7.07 -17.21
N ASN A 227 -19.58 7.08 -16.77
CA ASN A 227 -19.10 6.09 -15.79
C ASN A 227 -19.88 6.23 -14.46
N PRO A 228 -20.07 5.14 -13.70
CA PRO A 228 -20.65 5.21 -12.36
C PRO A 228 -19.89 6.18 -11.46
N GLN A 229 -20.62 6.99 -10.68
CA GLN A 229 -20.06 8.00 -9.78
C GLN A 229 -20.48 7.67 -8.34
N TYR A 230 -19.52 7.76 -7.41
CA TYR A 230 -19.73 7.50 -6.00
C TYR A 230 -19.28 8.71 -5.19
N ARG A 231 -20.04 9.04 -4.15
CA ARG A 231 -19.74 10.17 -3.25
C ARG A 231 -19.22 9.63 -1.93
N ILE A 232 -18.10 10.17 -1.48
CA ILE A 232 -17.51 9.91 -0.16
C ILE A 232 -17.55 11.22 0.61
N THR A 233 -17.86 11.15 1.91
CA THR A 233 -17.83 12.31 2.81
C THR A 233 -16.84 12.00 3.92
N LEU A 234 -15.83 12.84 4.07
CA LEU A 234 -14.80 12.71 5.11
C LEU A 234 -15.12 13.76 6.19
N THR A 235 -15.43 13.30 7.39
CA THR A 235 -15.87 14.16 8.50
C THR A 235 -14.90 14.19 9.67
N GLU A 236 -14.15 13.10 9.89
CA GLU A 236 -13.26 12.93 11.03
C GLU A 236 -11.81 12.98 10.57
N VAL A 237 -11.04 13.86 11.21
CA VAL A 237 -9.60 14.04 10.98
C VAL A 237 -8.82 12.91 11.67
N ASP A 238 -7.71 12.50 11.07
CA ASP A 238 -6.84 11.49 11.66
C ASP A 238 -6.23 11.97 12.98
N ASP A 239 -6.19 11.09 13.99
CA ASP A 239 -5.38 11.33 15.18
C ASP A 239 -3.90 11.56 14.80
N ASP A 240 -3.26 12.50 15.49
CA ASP A 240 -1.87 12.93 15.29
C ASP A 240 -1.55 13.57 13.93
N ASP A 241 -2.55 14.15 13.24
CA ASP A 241 -2.35 14.93 12.01
C ASP A 241 -2.47 16.45 12.28
N ASP A 242 -1.33 17.15 12.23
CA ASP A 242 -1.27 18.61 12.39
C ASP A 242 -1.95 19.38 11.24
N ASP A 243 -2.21 18.72 10.10
CA ASP A 243 -2.75 19.33 8.89
C ASP A 243 -4.29 19.25 8.78
N ASN A 244 -4.97 18.71 9.79
CA ASN A 244 -6.42 18.48 9.78
C ASN A 244 -6.91 17.66 8.55
N LYS A 245 -6.13 16.66 8.10
CA LYS A 245 -6.48 15.81 6.97
C LYS A 245 -7.15 14.49 7.44
N CYS A 246 -7.88 13.85 6.53
CA CYS A 246 -8.53 12.56 6.78
C CYS A 246 -7.94 11.53 5.80
N THR A 247 -7.52 10.37 6.31
CA THR A 247 -6.97 9.31 5.46
C THR A 247 -8.08 8.39 4.94
N VAL A 248 -8.10 8.15 3.64
CA VAL A 248 -9.01 7.19 3.00
C VAL A 248 -8.25 6.30 2.03
N ILE A 249 -8.56 5.01 2.04
CA ILE A 249 -8.03 4.04 1.09
C ILE A 249 -9.14 3.66 0.12
N VAL A 250 -8.89 3.85 -1.18
CA VAL A 250 -9.86 3.55 -2.25
C VAL A 250 -9.32 2.44 -3.13
N ALA A 251 -10.00 1.29 -3.11
CA ALA A 251 -9.67 0.15 -3.95
C ALA A 251 -10.74 -0.08 -5.04
N LEU A 252 -10.29 -0.35 -6.27
CA LEU A 252 -11.15 -0.67 -7.40
C LEU A 252 -10.79 -2.04 -7.95
N MET A 253 -11.67 -3.03 -7.77
CA MET A 253 -11.44 -4.41 -8.17
C MET A 253 -12.32 -4.82 -9.36
N GLN A 254 -11.74 -5.53 -10.33
CA GLN A 254 -12.48 -6.13 -11.44
C GLN A 254 -12.78 -7.62 -11.19
N LYS A 255 -14.05 -8.01 -11.29
CA LYS A 255 -14.49 -9.37 -10.98
C LYS A 255 -14.24 -10.36 -12.13
N ASN A 256 -13.93 -11.62 -11.78
CA ASN A 256 -13.93 -12.81 -12.65
C ASN A 256 -12.94 -12.84 -13.84
N ARG A 257 -12.00 -11.90 -13.96
CA ARG A 257 -11.09 -11.86 -15.12
C ARG A 257 -10.08 -12.99 -15.15
N ARG A 258 -9.54 -13.41 -14.01
CA ARG A 258 -8.59 -14.53 -13.93
C ARG A 258 -9.16 -15.84 -14.48
N SER A 259 -10.43 -16.13 -14.17
CA SER A 259 -11.15 -17.30 -14.72
C SER A 259 -11.28 -17.28 -16.25
N GLN A 260 -11.27 -16.09 -16.85
CA GLN A 260 -11.40 -15.88 -18.29
C GLN A 260 -10.07 -15.97 -19.05
N ARG A 261 -8.92 -16.13 -18.36
CA ARG A 261 -7.62 -16.37 -19.02
C ARG A 261 -7.65 -17.60 -19.93
N LYS A 262 -8.42 -18.63 -19.58
CA LYS A 262 -8.63 -19.83 -20.42
C LYS A 262 -9.27 -19.51 -21.78
N LEU A 263 -9.96 -18.38 -21.89
CA LEU A 263 -10.56 -17.87 -23.13
C LEU A 263 -9.65 -16.86 -23.86
N GLY A 264 -8.41 -16.66 -23.38
CA GLY A 264 -7.48 -15.66 -23.92
C GLY A 264 -7.80 -14.22 -23.53
N LEU A 265 -8.67 -14.00 -22.54
CA LEU A 265 -9.02 -12.67 -22.04
C LEU A 265 -8.10 -12.27 -20.89
N GLU A 266 -7.52 -11.08 -20.99
CA GLU A 266 -6.67 -10.48 -19.96
C GLU A 266 -7.46 -9.52 -19.05
N CYS A 267 -6.82 -9.08 -17.96
CA CYS A 267 -7.35 -8.03 -17.11
C CYS A 267 -7.47 -6.73 -17.90
N LEU A 268 -8.55 -5.97 -17.70
CA LEU A 268 -8.69 -4.65 -18.30
C LEU A 268 -7.83 -3.64 -17.55
N THR A 269 -7.33 -2.63 -18.27
CA THR A 269 -6.78 -1.43 -17.66
C THR A 269 -7.91 -0.66 -16.99
N ILE A 270 -7.86 -0.56 -15.66
CA ILE A 270 -8.85 0.14 -14.83
C ILE A 270 -8.16 1.23 -14.03
N GLY A 271 -8.94 2.21 -13.57
CA GLY A 271 -8.51 3.31 -12.73
C GLY A 271 -9.68 4.20 -12.37
N PHE A 272 -9.47 5.13 -11.45
CA PHE A 272 -10.48 6.07 -11.00
C PHE A 272 -9.88 7.48 -10.87
N ALA A 273 -10.76 8.48 -10.74
CA ALA A 273 -10.39 9.85 -10.46
C ALA A 273 -11.29 10.37 -9.34
N ILE A 274 -10.70 11.09 -8.39
CA ILE A 274 -11.40 11.69 -7.27
C ILE A 274 -11.53 13.19 -7.54
N TYR A 275 -12.73 13.73 -7.35
CA TYR A 275 -13.04 15.14 -7.52
C TYR A 275 -13.60 15.71 -6.22
N HIS A 276 -13.12 16.89 -5.83
CA HIS A 276 -13.75 17.65 -4.77
C HIS A 276 -15.08 18.23 -5.26
N VAL A 277 -16.15 18.06 -4.48
CA VAL A 277 -17.48 18.57 -4.79
C VAL A 277 -17.75 19.76 -3.88
N SER A 278 -17.80 20.97 -4.45
CA SER A 278 -18.25 22.16 -3.72
C SER A 278 -19.75 22.04 -3.39
N GLN A 279 -20.14 22.45 -2.18
CA GLN A 279 -21.52 22.32 -1.67
C GLN A 279 -22.59 23.00 -2.57
N ASP A 280 -22.18 23.92 -3.45
CA ASP A 280 -23.06 24.63 -4.37
C ASP A 280 -23.57 23.78 -5.55
N PHE A 281 -23.02 22.59 -5.78
CA PHE A 281 -23.45 21.67 -6.85
C PHE A 281 -24.16 20.44 -6.29
N CYS A 282 -25.42 20.62 -5.88
CA CYS A 282 -26.34 19.50 -5.74
C CYS A 282 -26.71 18.97 -7.13
N ILE A 283 -26.31 17.73 -7.44
CA ILE A 283 -26.88 16.99 -8.58
C ILE A 283 -28.31 16.64 -8.20
N CYS A 284 -29.25 17.49 -8.65
CA CYS A 284 -30.68 17.25 -8.52
C CYS A 284 -31.01 15.89 -9.13
N GLY A 285 -31.56 15.00 -8.30
CA GLY A 285 -32.20 13.78 -8.80
C GLY A 285 -33.32 14.14 -9.77
N ARG A 286 -33.19 13.65 -11.01
CA ARG A 286 -34.18 13.67 -12.11
C ARG A 286 -34.44 15.04 -12.76
N ASN A 287 -34.14 15.07 -14.06
CA ASN A 287 -34.57 16.03 -15.07
C ASN A 287 -34.11 17.48 -14.92
N SER A 288 -32.85 17.78 -15.28
CA SER A 288 -32.50 18.78 -16.30
C SER A 288 -30.98 19.01 -16.33
N CYS A 289 -30.34 18.71 -17.46
CA CYS A 289 -28.95 19.09 -17.73
C CYS A 289 -28.91 20.54 -18.18
N ILE A 290 -28.28 21.44 -17.42
CA ILE A 290 -27.71 22.69 -17.94
C ILE A 290 -26.44 23.02 -17.13
N GLY A 291 -25.29 23.03 -17.81
CA GLY A 291 -24.01 23.53 -17.30
C GLY A 291 -22.96 22.45 -17.06
N GLN A 292 -21.88 22.45 -17.86
CA GLN A 292 -20.65 21.76 -17.50
C GLN A 292 -20.16 22.32 -16.16
N PRO A 293 -19.88 21.50 -15.14
CA PRO A 293 -19.16 22.00 -13.98
C PRO A 293 -17.73 22.32 -14.42
N GLU A 294 -17.28 23.55 -14.16
CA GLU A 294 -15.85 23.83 -14.01
C GLU A 294 -15.36 23.04 -12.80
N LEU A 295 -15.10 21.75 -13.02
CA LEU A 295 -14.37 20.90 -12.10
C LEU A 295 -12.93 21.39 -12.14
N LEU A 296 -12.61 22.38 -11.31
CA LEU A 296 -11.24 22.78 -11.07
C LEU A 296 -10.51 21.57 -10.50
N PRO A 297 -9.48 21.04 -11.19
CA PRO A 297 -8.57 20.09 -10.57
C PRO A 297 -7.96 20.78 -9.35
N ILE A 298 -7.57 19.99 -8.35
CA ILE A 298 -6.66 20.48 -7.31
C ILE A 298 -5.35 20.83 -8.04
N TYR A 299 -5.22 22.09 -8.46
CA TYR A 299 -3.97 22.67 -8.94
C TYR A 299 -3.36 23.41 -7.75
N ASN A 300 -2.53 22.70 -7.02
CA ASN A 300 -1.21 23.18 -6.61
C ASN A 300 -0.30 21.97 -6.48
N SER A 301 0.79 22.03 -7.24
CA SER A 301 1.94 21.11 -7.32
C SER A 301 1.68 19.60 -7.53
N LEU A 302 1.67 19.18 -8.80
CA LEU A 302 2.52 18.07 -9.30
C LEU A 302 2.47 18.01 -10.83
N SER A 303 3.58 18.38 -11.47
CA SER A 303 3.90 18.07 -12.87
C SER A 303 4.90 16.89 -12.87
N LEU A 304 5.02 15.99 -13.86
CA LEU A 304 4.30 15.68 -15.10
C LEU A 304 4.84 14.30 -15.60
N SER A 305 3.98 13.50 -16.24
CA SER A 305 4.25 12.51 -17.32
C SER A 305 5.26 11.35 -17.09
N LEU A 306 4.93 10.11 -17.44
CA LEU A 306 5.09 9.66 -18.82
C LEU A 306 4.14 8.52 -19.22
N SER A 307 3.54 8.73 -20.38
CA SER A 307 3.09 7.73 -21.35
C SER A 307 4.27 6.98 -21.96
N LEU A 308 4.10 5.69 -22.31
CA LEU A 308 4.40 5.26 -23.69
C LEU A 308 3.71 3.94 -24.05
N SER A 309 3.05 4.03 -25.19
CA SER A 309 2.53 2.98 -26.05
C SER A 309 3.64 2.35 -26.89
N LEU A 310 3.56 1.03 -27.16
CA LEU A 310 3.69 0.52 -28.53
C LEU A 310 3.08 -0.89 -28.67
N SER A 311 2.38 -1.06 -29.78
CA SER A 311 1.75 -2.28 -30.27
C SER A 311 2.69 -3.12 -31.15
N LEU A 312 2.40 -4.43 -31.17
CA LEU A 312 2.73 -5.49 -32.14
C LEU A 312 3.94 -6.41 -31.88
N SER A 313 3.58 -7.60 -31.39
CA SER A 313 4.05 -8.98 -31.70
C SER A 313 5.51 -9.22 -32.08
N LEU A 314 6.23 -9.97 -31.23
CA LEU A 314 6.75 -11.32 -31.52
C LEU A 314 7.41 -11.90 -30.26
N SER A 315 6.87 -13.04 -29.81
CA SER A 315 7.47 -14.13 -29.01
C SER A 315 8.49 -13.83 -27.89
N LEU A 316 8.22 -14.45 -26.74
CA LEU A 316 9.08 -14.76 -25.57
C LEU A 316 8.99 -13.83 -24.35
N SER A 317 8.31 -14.40 -23.32
CA SER A 317 8.63 -14.38 -21.88
C SER A 317 9.18 -13.12 -21.23
N LEU A 318 8.38 -12.49 -20.36
CA LEU A 318 8.66 -12.13 -18.96
C LEU A 318 7.51 -11.24 -18.45
N SER A 319 6.74 -11.73 -17.49
CA SER A 319 5.69 -10.94 -16.83
C SER A 319 6.29 -10.18 -15.64
N LEU A 320 6.58 -8.90 -15.82
CA LEU A 320 6.78 -7.96 -14.71
C LEU A 320 5.43 -7.37 -14.30
N SER A 321 5.03 -7.60 -13.06
CA SER A 321 3.90 -6.94 -12.42
C SER A 321 4.44 -5.69 -11.72
N LEU A 322 4.17 -4.49 -12.26
CA LEU A 322 4.43 -3.23 -11.55
C LEU A 322 3.17 -2.82 -10.81
N SER A 323 3.24 -2.79 -9.48
CA SER A 323 2.26 -2.14 -8.61
C SER A 323 2.80 -0.78 -8.22
N LEU A 324 2.14 0.30 -8.66
CA LEU A 324 2.48 1.67 -8.32
C LEU A 324 1.52 2.13 -7.22
N SER A 325 2.02 2.30 -6.00
CA SER A 325 1.32 3.06 -4.95
C SER A 325 1.85 4.49 -4.93
N LEU A 326 0.95 5.45 -5.12
CA LEU A 326 1.24 6.88 -5.05
C LEU A 326 1.03 7.35 -3.61
N SER A 327 2.11 7.82 -2.99
CA SER A 327 2.02 8.63 -1.77
C SER A 327 2.20 10.10 -2.15
N LEU A 328 1.27 10.93 -1.71
CA LEU A 328 1.34 12.39 -1.88
C LEU A 328 2.47 12.94 -0.99
N ARG A 329 3.31 13.83 -1.54
CA ARG A 329 4.22 14.71 -0.79
C ARG A 329 4.02 16.14 -1.28
N GLU A 330 3.97 17.08 -0.35
CA GLU A 330 4.04 18.53 -0.60
C GLU A 330 5.51 18.95 -0.85
N ASN A 331 5.71 19.89 -1.77
CA ASN A 331 6.98 20.63 -1.91
C ASN A 331 6.81 21.98 -1.20
N ASP A 332 7.63 22.22 -0.18
CA ASP A 332 7.86 23.55 0.37
C ASP A 332 8.58 24.40 -0.69
N GLU A 333 7.87 25.37 -1.28
CA GLU A 333 8.51 26.54 -1.89
C GLU A 333 7.92 27.82 -1.28
N ASP A 334 8.73 28.48 -0.47
CA ASP A 334 8.59 29.88 -0.05
C ASP A 334 8.43 30.78 -1.28
N VAL A 335 7.20 31.23 -1.55
CA VAL A 335 6.96 32.34 -2.48
C VAL A 335 6.93 33.64 -1.68
N GLY A 336 8.08 34.30 -1.65
CA GLY A 336 8.23 35.65 -1.13
C GLY A 336 7.29 36.64 -1.82
N PHE A 337 6.54 37.39 -1.02
CA PHE A 337 5.71 38.50 -1.49
C PHE A 337 6.59 39.60 -2.12
N GLY A 338 6.55 39.69 -3.46
CA GLY A 338 7.04 40.85 -4.20
C GLY A 338 6.04 42.00 -4.15
N GLN A 339 6.44 43.11 -3.51
CA GLN A 339 5.74 44.39 -3.51
C GLN A 339 5.46 44.87 -4.95
N VAL A 340 4.18 45.15 -5.24
CA VAL A 340 3.74 45.77 -6.50
C VAL A 340 3.90 47.29 -6.36
N ASP A 341 4.82 47.86 -7.14
CA ASP A 341 5.04 49.29 -7.28
C ASP A 341 4.07 49.86 -8.34
N GLU A 342 3.14 50.72 -7.92
CA GLU A 342 2.24 51.46 -8.82
C GLU A 342 3.04 52.51 -9.61
N ARG A 343 3.14 52.33 -10.94
CA ARG A 343 3.46 53.44 -11.86
C ARG A 343 2.34 53.58 -12.91
N VAL A 344 1.49 54.55 -12.65
CA VAL A 344 0.51 55.10 -13.59
C VAL A 344 1.25 55.70 -14.78
N SER A 345 0.95 55.20 -15.98
CA SER A 345 1.34 55.80 -17.25
C SER A 345 0.10 56.38 -17.92
N ASP A 346 -0.02 57.71 -17.85
CA ASP A 346 -1.03 58.48 -18.56
C ASP A 346 -0.46 58.91 -19.92
N SER A 347 -1.15 58.55 -21.01
CA SER A 347 -0.88 59.14 -22.30
C SER A 347 -2.14 59.27 -23.18
N ARG A 348 -2.51 60.54 -23.36
CA ARG A 348 -3.05 61.21 -24.57
C ARG A 348 -4.56 61.31 -24.77
N GLY A 349 -5.00 62.57 -24.81
CA GLY A 349 -6.04 63.07 -25.71
C GLY A 349 -5.95 64.60 -25.86
N ARG A 350 -5.33 65.09 -26.95
CA ARG A 350 -5.56 66.44 -27.48
C ARG A 350 -6.51 66.29 -28.67
N GLY A 351 -7.52 67.15 -28.73
CA GLY A 351 -8.50 67.27 -29.81
C GLY A 351 -9.71 68.03 -29.32
#